data_AF-A0A7Y3TJN8-F1
#
_entry.id   AF-A0A7Y3TJN8-F1
#
_cell.length_a   1.000
_cell.length_b   1.000
_cell.length_c   1.000
_cell.angle_alpha   90.00
_cell.angle_beta   90.00
_cell.angle_gamma   90.00
#
_symmetry.space_group_name_H-M   'P 1'
#
loop_
_entity.id
_entity.type
_entity.pdbx_description
1 polymer ?
#
loop_
_entity_poly.entity_id
_entity_poly.type
_entity_poly.pdbx_seq_one_letter_code
_entity_poly.pdbx_strand_id
1 'polypeptide(L)' 'MTSDYNDIEEPITTAPPEVEKIIREVIRVEKENLHSDRPRGIKADILQIIKDAVK' A
#
# COMPACT_ATOMS: atom_id res chain seq x y z
N MET A 1 16.50 -13.26 15.89
CA MET A 1 16.29 -13.07 14.44
C MET A 1 14.93 -12.43 14.23
N THR A 2 14.73 -11.21 14.74
CA THR A 2 13.43 -10.49 14.70
C THR A 2 13.58 -9.04 14.24
N SER A 3 14.82 -8.56 14.05
CA SER A 3 15.12 -7.21 13.58
C SER A 3 14.61 -6.99 12.15
N ASP A 4 14.84 -7.97 11.28
CA ASP A 4 14.70 -7.75 9.84
C ASP A 4 13.23 -7.60 9.39
N TYR A 5 12.28 -8.25 10.08
CA TYR A 5 10.86 -8.13 9.73
C TYR A 5 10.27 -6.77 10.13
N ASN A 6 10.68 -6.23 11.27
CA ASN A 6 10.22 -4.92 11.72
C ASN A 6 10.75 -3.82 10.82
N ASP A 7 12.02 -3.92 10.38
CA ASP A 7 12.63 -2.96 9.45
C ASP A 7 11.94 -2.98 8.07
N ILE A 8 11.41 -4.13 7.63
CA ILE A 8 10.65 -4.26 6.37
C ILE A 8 9.24 -3.66 6.51
N GLU A 9 8.60 -3.79 7.67
CA GLU A 9 7.27 -3.22 7.94
C GLU A 9 7.32 -1.79 8.50
N GLU A 10 8.51 -1.20 8.65
CA GLU A 10 8.69 0.04 9.39
C GLU A 10 8.01 1.30 8.80
N PRO A 11 7.63 1.40 7.50
CA PRO A 11 6.74 2.49 7.11
C PRO A 11 5.25 2.18 7.36
N ILE A 12 4.86 0.95 7.68
CA ILE A 12 3.47 0.56 7.96
C ILE A 12 3.14 0.73 9.44
N THR A 13 4.01 0.27 10.33
CA THR A 13 3.75 0.22 11.77
C THR A 13 4.03 1.54 12.50
N THR A 14 4.81 2.43 11.89
CA THR A 14 5.19 3.73 12.49
C THR A 14 4.53 4.92 11.79
N ALA A 15 3.88 4.72 10.64
CA ALA A 15 3.26 5.79 9.89
C ALA A 15 2.00 6.36 10.58
N PRO A 16 1.66 7.64 10.34
CA PRO A 16 0.38 8.19 10.71
C PRO A 16 -0.79 7.36 10.15
N PRO A 17 -1.95 7.28 10.83
CA PRO A 17 -3.05 6.40 10.44
C PRO A 17 -3.51 6.56 8.98
N GLU A 18 -3.50 7.78 8.45
CA GLU A 18 -3.84 8.08 7.06
C GLU A 18 -2.83 7.48 6.07
N VAL A 19 -1.55 7.57 6.41
CA VAL A 19 -0.44 7.05 5.59
C VAL A 19 -0.38 5.52 5.66
N GLU A 20 -0.60 4.94 6.84
CA GLU A 20 -0.73 3.49 7.00
C GLU A 20 -1.85 2.94 6.12
N LYS A 21 -3.03 3.59 6.12
CA LYS A 21 -4.18 3.22 5.30
C LYS A 21 -3.85 3.25 3.81
N ILE A 22 -3.14 4.29 3.34
CA ILE A 22 -2.68 4.39 1.95
C ILE A 22 -1.76 3.21 1.62
N ILE A 23 -0.75 2.95 2.44
CA ILE A 23 0.23 1.88 2.19
C ILE A 23 -0.48 0.50 2.10
N ARG A 24 -1.40 0.21 3.01
CA ARG A 24 -2.15 -1.05 3.01
C ARG A 24 -3.00 -1.24 1.76
N GLU A 25 -3.70 -0.20 1.32
CA GLU A 25 -4.52 -0.26 0.10
C GLU A 25 -3.67 -0.40 -1.17
N VAL A 26 -2.52 0.28 -1.23
CA VAL A 26 -1.57 0.12 -2.35
C VAL A 26 -1.04 -1.31 -2.40
N ILE A 27 -0.63 -1.89 -1.27
CA ILE A 27 -0.16 -3.29 -1.19
C ILE A 27 -1.25 -4.26 -1.67
N ARG A 28 -2.52 -4.02 -1.32
CA ARG A 28 -3.65 -4.84 -1.79
C ARG A 28 -3.76 -4.78 -3.32
N VAL A 29 -3.76 -3.60 -3.91
CA VAL A 29 -3.88 -3.41 -5.36
C VAL A 29 -2.66 -3.98 -6.12
N GLU A 30 -1.45 -3.80 -5.59
CA GLU A 30 -0.23 -4.40 -6.17
C GLU A 30 -0.29 -5.93 -6.14
N LYS A 31 -0.74 -6.53 -5.03
CA LYS A 31 -0.93 -7.99 -4.94
C LYS A 31 -1.96 -8.50 -5.94
N GLU A 32 -3.07 -7.80 -6.10
CA GLU A 32 -4.10 -8.14 -7.10
C GLU A 32 -3.54 -8.08 -8.53
N ASN A 33 -2.67 -7.11 -8.84
CA ASN A 33 -2.07 -6.97 -10.16
C ASN A 33 -0.94 -7.97 -10.42
N LEU A 34 -0.16 -8.32 -9.41
CA LEU A 34 0.93 -9.31 -9.52
C LEU A 34 0.42 -10.68 -9.99
N HIS A 35 -0.81 -11.03 -9.63
CA HIS A 35 -1.44 -12.31 -9.98
C HIS A 35 -2.38 -12.19 -11.20
N SER A 36 -2.44 -11.04 -11.86
CA SER A 36 -3.36 -10.81 -12.98
C SER A 36 -2.67 -10.96 -14.33
N ASP A 37 -3.26 -11.76 -15.23
CA ASP A 37 -2.84 -11.87 -16.63
C ASP A 37 -2.99 -10.55 -17.41
N ARG A 38 -3.73 -9.58 -16.85
CA ARG A 38 -3.91 -8.22 -17.37
C ARG A 38 -3.73 -7.20 -16.25
N PRO A 39 -2.51 -6.72 -15.99
CA PRO A 39 -2.24 -5.72 -14.98
C PRO A 39 -3.03 -4.44 -15.29
N ARG A 40 -3.80 -3.93 -14.32
CA ARG A 40 -4.49 -2.65 -14.44
C ARG A 40 -3.49 -1.49 -14.33
N GLY A 41 -3.87 -0.33 -14.86
CA GLY A 41 -3.11 0.91 -14.72
C GLY A 41 -3.15 1.44 -13.28
N ILE A 42 -2.32 0.87 -12.40
CA ILE A 42 -2.26 1.14 -10.95
C ILE A 42 -2.18 2.63 -10.59
N LYS A 43 -1.60 3.47 -11.46
CA LYS A 43 -1.44 4.92 -11.22
C LYS A 43 -2.76 5.62 -10.91
N ALA A 44 -3.85 5.25 -11.59
CA ALA A 44 -5.16 5.83 -11.34
C ALA A 44 -5.75 5.38 -9.99
N ASP A 45 -5.55 4.10 -9.66
CA ASP A 45 -6.02 3.50 -8.41
C ASP A 45 -5.28 4.07 -7.20
N ILE A 46 -3.96 4.24 -7.27
CA ILE A 46 -3.15 4.89 -6.22
C ILE A 46 -3.60 6.32 -5.99
N LEU A 47 -3.83 7.09 -7.06
CA LEU A 47 -4.29 8.48 -6.93
C LEU A 47 -5.66 8.55 -6.24
N GLN A 48 -6.56 7.61 -6.54
CA GLN A 48 -7.86 7.51 -5.90
C GLN A 48 -7.72 7.14 -4.40
N ILE A 49 -6.86 6.16 -4.08
CA ILE A 49 -6.56 5.76 -2.70
C ILE A 49 -6.06 6.94 -1.87
N ILE A 50 -5.14 7.73 -2.40
CA ILE A 50 -4.61 8.93 -1.72
C ILE A 50 -5.72 9.95 -1.50
N LYS A 51 -6.54 10.23 -2.53
CA LYS A 51 -7.66 11.18 -2.41
C LYS A 51 -8.69 10.77 -1.36
N ASP A 52 -8.96 9.47 -1.22
CA ASP A 52 -9.93 8.96 -0.25
C ASP A 52 -9.37 8.91 1.18
N ALA A 53 -8.05 8.93 1.36
CA ALA A 53 -7.40 8.99 2.66
C ALA A 53 -7.29 10.42 3.23
N VAL A 54 -7.26 11.45 2.37
CA VAL A 54 -7.04 12.87 2.73
C VAL A 54 -8.34 13.69 2.79
N LYS A 55 -9.51 13.06 2.60
CA LYS A 55 -10.82 13.74 2.58
C LYS A 55 -11.16 14.50 3.85
#